data_AF-A0A9E0BAM4-F1
#
_entry.id   AF-A0A9E0BAM4-F1
#
_cell.length_a   1.000
_cell.length_b   1.000
_cell.length_c   1.000
_cell.angle_alpha   90.00
_cell.angle_beta   90.00
_cell.angle_gamma   90.00
#
_symmetry.space_group_name_H-M   'P 1'
#
loop_
_entity.id
_entity.type
_entity.pdbx_description
1 polymer ?
#
loop_
_entity_poly.entity_id
_entity_poly.type
_entity_poly.pdbx_seq_one_letter_code
_entity_poly.pdbx_strand_id
1 'polypeptide(L)'
;KFKEKLPALIADYQKFQSTAFEQKVRSGVQWFAQSLTDEIIQPLFDHYNALSYASKVKTYRKEVAELVKTLQGQLKKILQARYGDLLFADVNAYEKFIPKENKVVDVKKSKPAKGDSKKESLQLYNEGLSLEEIAKMRNLAVSTIEGHLADFVLTGEVDIYKLLTESQVKELLEILEMPGVNSASDVRNKGGSSFNYSQIKAVINYKEKNKPK
;
A
#
# COMPACT_ATOMS: atom_id res chain seq x y z
N LYS A 1 -5.37 20.46 -35.44
CA LYS A 1 -5.66 19.35 -36.40
C LYS A 1 -7.08 18.76 -36.30
N PHE A 2 -7.52 18.11 -35.19
CA PHE A 2 -8.90 17.57 -35.13
C PHE A 2 -9.98 18.65 -34.93
N LYS A 3 -9.75 19.58 -33.98
CA LYS A 3 -10.65 20.70 -33.69
C LYS A 3 -11.00 21.56 -34.92
N GLU A 4 -10.04 21.76 -35.81
CA GLU A 4 -10.23 22.53 -37.06
C GLU A 4 -11.11 21.78 -38.07
N LYS A 5 -11.08 20.44 -38.06
CA LYS A 5 -11.87 19.59 -38.98
C LYS A 5 -13.26 19.27 -38.43
N LEU A 6 -13.51 19.55 -37.14
CA LEU A 6 -14.74 19.17 -36.45
C LEU A 6 -16.01 19.84 -37.04
N PRO A 7 -16.03 21.14 -37.37
CA PRO A 7 -17.23 21.77 -37.95
C PRO A 7 -17.65 21.16 -39.29
N ALA A 8 -16.68 20.88 -40.16
CA ALA A 8 -16.94 20.26 -41.46
C ALA A 8 -17.50 18.83 -41.30
N LEU A 9 -16.91 18.02 -40.41
CA LEU A 9 -17.40 16.66 -40.14
C LEU A 9 -18.83 16.65 -39.57
N ILE A 10 -19.18 17.62 -38.71
CA ILE A 10 -20.54 17.76 -38.18
C ILE A 10 -21.52 18.16 -39.29
N ALA A 11 -21.16 19.13 -40.13
CA ALA A 11 -21.99 19.56 -41.24
C ALA A 11 -22.24 18.41 -42.24
N ASP A 12 -21.21 17.63 -42.56
CA ASP A 12 -21.32 16.44 -43.41
C ASP A 12 -22.20 15.36 -42.78
N TYR A 13 -22.10 15.12 -41.47
CA TYR A 13 -22.99 14.20 -40.77
C TYR A 13 -24.46 14.66 -40.80
N GLN A 14 -24.72 15.93 -40.50
CA GLN A 14 -26.08 16.48 -40.51
C GLN A 14 -26.72 16.42 -41.90
N LYS A 15 -25.93 16.65 -42.95
CA LYS A 15 -26.41 16.72 -44.33
C LYS A 15 -26.51 15.36 -45.02
N PHE A 16 -25.58 14.45 -44.71
CA PHE A 16 -25.42 13.19 -45.47
C PHE A 16 -25.45 11.93 -44.60
N GLN A 17 -25.63 12.04 -43.28
CA GLN A 17 -25.52 10.91 -42.35
C GLN A 17 -24.18 10.16 -42.48
N SER A 18 -23.09 10.89 -42.77
CA SER A 18 -21.76 10.32 -43.01
C SER A 18 -21.16 9.65 -41.76
N THR A 19 -20.72 8.40 -41.89
CA THR A 19 -20.11 7.62 -40.79
C THR A 19 -18.69 8.10 -40.42
N ALA A 20 -18.06 8.94 -41.24
CA ALA A 20 -16.69 9.41 -41.02
C ALA A 20 -16.56 10.26 -39.74
N PHE A 21 -17.59 11.04 -39.41
CA PHE A 21 -17.66 11.78 -38.15
C PHE A 21 -17.72 10.80 -36.97
N GLU A 22 -18.66 9.85 -37.02
CA GLU A 22 -18.86 8.85 -35.97
C GLU A 22 -17.60 8.03 -35.71
N GLN A 23 -17.02 7.41 -36.75
CA GLN A 23 -15.82 6.59 -36.63
C GLN A 23 -14.66 7.37 -36.01
N LYS A 24 -14.48 8.62 -36.40
CA LYS A 24 -13.39 9.45 -35.90
C LYS A 24 -13.56 9.85 -34.44
N VAL A 25 -14.79 10.17 -34.03
CA VAL A 25 -15.09 10.46 -32.61
C VAL A 25 -15.00 9.19 -31.78
N ARG A 26 -15.51 8.04 -32.25
CA ARG A 26 -15.36 6.73 -31.59
C ARG A 26 -13.91 6.38 -31.34
N SER A 27 -13.06 6.46 -32.36
CA SER A 27 -11.62 6.20 -32.22
C SER A 27 -10.95 7.17 -31.25
N GLY A 28 -11.34 8.45 -31.27
CA GLY A 28 -10.84 9.45 -30.33
C GLY A 28 -11.24 9.18 -28.88
N VAL A 29 -12.51 8.82 -28.64
CA VAL A 29 -13.03 8.44 -27.32
C VAL A 29 -12.32 7.19 -26.82
N GLN A 30 -12.17 6.16 -27.65
CA GLN A 30 -11.50 4.91 -27.27
C GLN A 30 -10.02 5.14 -26.95
N TRP A 31 -9.30 5.87 -27.80
CA TRP A 31 -7.89 6.18 -27.57
C TRP A 31 -7.70 6.97 -26.27
N PHE A 32 -8.51 8.00 -26.05
CA PHE A 32 -8.40 8.83 -24.85
C PHE A 32 -8.77 8.05 -23.58
N ALA A 33 -9.80 7.21 -23.64
CA ALA A 33 -10.19 6.34 -22.54
C ALA A 33 -9.06 5.36 -22.17
N GLN A 34 -8.40 4.75 -23.16
CA GLN A 34 -7.27 3.86 -22.95
C GLN A 34 -6.07 4.61 -22.34
N SER A 35 -5.63 5.71 -22.95
CA SER A 35 -4.48 6.49 -22.44
C SER A 35 -4.73 7.04 -21.05
N LEU A 36 -5.92 7.60 -20.77
CA LEU A 36 -6.26 8.08 -19.42
C LEU A 36 -6.23 6.94 -18.39
N THR A 37 -6.65 5.75 -18.80
CA THR A 37 -6.64 4.56 -17.92
C THR A 37 -5.22 4.10 -17.65
N ASP A 38 -4.47 3.76 -18.69
CA ASP A 38 -3.17 3.10 -18.58
C ASP A 38 -2.07 4.02 -18.05
N GLU A 39 -2.10 5.29 -18.45
CA GLU A 39 -1.01 6.22 -18.14
C GLU A 39 -1.25 7.00 -16.84
N ILE A 40 -2.50 7.07 -16.35
CA ILE A 40 -2.86 7.92 -15.21
C ILE A 40 -3.68 7.17 -14.16
N ILE A 41 -4.87 6.66 -14.50
CA ILE A 41 -5.78 6.08 -13.50
C ILE A 41 -5.20 4.81 -12.88
N GLN A 42 -4.69 3.88 -13.69
CA GLN A 42 -4.13 2.62 -13.23
C GLN A 42 -2.88 2.83 -12.36
N PRO A 43 -1.87 3.63 -12.76
CA PRO A 43 -0.73 3.93 -11.90
C PRO A 43 -1.10 4.60 -10.57
N LEU A 44 -2.06 5.54 -10.58
CA LEU A 44 -2.54 6.17 -9.34
C LEU A 44 -3.29 5.18 -8.44
N PHE A 45 -4.06 4.28 -9.03
CA PHE A 45 -4.77 3.24 -8.32
C PHE A 45 -3.80 2.22 -7.69
N ASP A 46 -2.77 1.82 -8.43
CA ASP A 46 -1.71 0.93 -7.92
C ASP A 46 -0.95 1.59 -6.76
N HIS A 47 -0.64 2.88 -6.89
CA HIS A 47 -0.05 3.65 -5.79
C HIS A 47 -0.97 3.74 -4.57
N TYR A 48 -2.26 4.01 -4.74
CA TYR A 48 -3.24 3.99 -3.66
C TYR A 48 -3.28 2.66 -2.90
N ASN A 49 -3.18 1.54 -3.63
CA ASN A 49 -3.16 0.19 -3.06
C ASN A 49 -1.84 -0.12 -2.34
N ALA A 50 -0.70 0.30 -2.91
CA ALA A 50 0.62 0.14 -2.29
C ALA A 50 0.72 0.88 -0.94
N LEU A 51 -0.03 1.96 -0.75
CA LEU A 51 -0.08 2.73 0.51
C LEU A 51 -0.93 2.08 1.62
N SER A 52 -1.59 0.94 1.38
CA SER A 52 -2.48 0.28 2.34
C SER A 52 -1.82 -0.02 3.68
N TYR A 53 -0.55 -0.41 3.66
CA TYR A 53 0.24 -0.70 4.85
C TYR A 53 1.20 0.42 5.25
N ALA A 54 1.33 1.49 4.47
CA ALA A 54 2.28 2.55 4.80
C ALA A 54 1.86 3.31 6.07
N SER A 55 2.81 3.57 6.96
CA SER A 55 2.58 4.29 8.21
C SER A 55 2.46 5.79 7.95
N LYS A 56 1.60 6.47 8.72
CA LYS A 56 1.42 7.94 8.72
C LYS A 56 1.00 8.56 7.37
N VAL A 57 0.50 7.78 6.40
CA VAL A 57 0.04 8.30 5.09
C VAL A 57 -1.48 8.40 4.94
N LYS A 58 -2.25 8.30 6.03
CA LYS A 58 -3.73 8.21 5.96
C LYS A 58 -4.37 9.37 5.18
N THR A 59 -3.95 10.61 5.45
CA THR A 59 -4.47 11.79 4.75
C THR A 59 -4.11 11.76 3.27
N TYR A 60 -2.84 11.53 2.97
CA TYR A 60 -2.36 11.43 1.59
C TYR A 60 -3.07 10.31 0.80
N ARG A 61 -3.22 9.12 1.38
CA ARG A 61 -3.95 8.01 0.75
C ARG A 61 -5.41 8.38 0.46
N LYS A 62 -6.06 9.15 1.33
CA LYS A 62 -7.42 9.67 1.10
C LYS A 62 -7.46 10.65 -0.07
N GLU A 63 -6.47 11.53 -0.19
CA GLU A 63 -6.36 12.49 -1.29
C GLU A 63 -6.13 11.78 -2.64
N VAL A 64 -5.24 10.78 -2.68
CA VAL A 64 -5.02 9.94 -3.88
C VAL A 64 -6.31 9.21 -4.28
N ALA A 65 -7.05 8.66 -3.31
CA ALA A 65 -8.34 8.01 -3.58
C ALA A 65 -9.36 8.96 -4.21
N GLU A 66 -9.48 10.18 -3.69
CA GLU A 66 -10.40 11.19 -4.24
C GLU A 66 -9.98 11.66 -5.63
N LEU A 67 -8.67 11.74 -5.88
CA LEU A 67 -8.14 12.03 -7.22
C LEU A 67 -8.49 10.92 -8.23
N VAL A 68 -8.26 9.65 -7.88
CA VAL A 68 -8.64 8.49 -8.71
C VAL A 68 -10.13 8.52 -9.02
N LYS A 69 -10.97 8.72 -8.00
CA LYS A 69 -12.43 8.82 -8.14
C LYS A 69 -12.85 9.97 -9.07
N THR A 70 -12.19 11.12 -8.94
CA THR A 70 -12.45 12.28 -9.80
C THR A 70 -12.13 11.95 -11.27
N LEU A 71 -10.97 11.34 -11.53
CA LEU A 71 -10.54 10.95 -12.87
C LEU A 71 -11.45 9.89 -13.50
N GLN A 72 -11.85 8.89 -12.73
CA GLN A 72 -12.86 7.91 -13.12
C GLN A 72 -14.20 8.58 -13.49
N GLY A 73 -14.61 9.60 -12.73
CA GLY A 73 -15.78 10.42 -13.05
C GLY A 73 -15.66 11.16 -14.39
N GLN A 74 -14.48 11.68 -14.73
CA GLN A 74 -14.24 12.32 -16.04
C GLN A 74 -14.21 11.30 -17.18
N LEU A 75 -13.57 10.15 -16.98
CA LEU A 75 -13.57 9.02 -17.92
C LEU A 75 -15.02 8.60 -18.26
N LYS A 76 -15.88 8.48 -17.24
CA LYS A 76 -17.30 8.17 -17.44
C LYS A 76 -18.01 9.19 -18.33
N LYS A 77 -17.76 10.49 -18.12
CA LYS A 77 -18.33 11.56 -18.97
C LYS A 77 -17.87 11.46 -20.43
N ILE A 78 -16.61 11.09 -20.66
CA ILE A 78 -16.06 10.92 -22.02
C ILE A 78 -16.70 9.73 -22.72
N LEU A 79 -16.86 8.60 -22.03
CA LEU A 79 -17.51 7.41 -22.58
C LEU A 79 -19.01 7.60 -22.81
N GLN A 80 -19.66 8.43 -22.00
CA GLN A 80 -21.08 8.78 -22.15
C GLN A 80 -21.32 9.97 -23.11
N ALA A 81 -20.27 10.49 -23.75
CA ALA A 81 -20.41 11.56 -24.72
C ALA A 81 -21.29 11.12 -25.89
N ARG A 82 -22.17 12.04 -26.32
CA ARG A 82 -23.11 11.81 -27.40
C ARG A 82 -23.36 13.06 -28.22
N TYR A 83 -23.84 12.86 -29.43
CA TYR A 83 -24.30 13.94 -30.32
C TYR A 83 -25.65 13.57 -30.92
N GLY A 84 -26.72 14.23 -30.45
CA GLY A 84 -28.08 13.74 -30.70
C GLY A 84 -28.23 12.31 -30.17
N ASP A 85 -28.64 11.40 -31.04
CA ASP A 85 -28.81 9.97 -30.74
C ASP A 85 -27.53 9.15 -30.94
N LEU A 86 -26.44 9.76 -31.44
CA LEU A 86 -25.17 9.05 -31.62
C LEU A 86 -24.45 8.88 -30.29
N LEU A 87 -24.20 7.62 -29.93
CA LEU A 87 -23.29 7.23 -28.85
C LEU A 87 -21.90 6.93 -29.42
N PHE A 88 -20.85 7.47 -28.80
CA PHE A 88 -19.47 7.26 -29.27
C PHE A 88 -18.73 6.12 -28.55
N ALA A 89 -19.36 5.51 -27.54
CA ALA A 89 -18.89 4.30 -26.90
C ALA A 89 -20.07 3.38 -26.55
N ASP A 90 -19.75 2.13 -26.21
CA ASP A 90 -20.69 1.17 -25.64
C ASP A 90 -21.17 1.67 -24.27
N VAL A 91 -22.46 1.46 -23.95
CA VAL A 91 -23.06 1.81 -22.65
C VAL A 91 -22.33 1.17 -21.46
N ASN A 92 -21.70 0.01 -21.68
CA ASN A 92 -20.93 -0.72 -20.68
C ASN A 92 -19.41 -0.55 -20.86
N ALA A 93 -18.94 0.35 -21.74
CA ALA A 93 -17.52 0.56 -21.99
C ALA A 93 -16.76 0.91 -20.70
N TYR A 94 -17.38 1.64 -19.79
CA TYR A 94 -16.75 2.10 -18.55
C TYR A 94 -16.14 0.98 -17.71
N GLU A 95 -16.82 -0.16 -17.60
CA GLU A 95 -16.33 -1.31 -16.81
C GLU A 95 -15.05 -1.92 -17.37
N LYS A 96 -14.79 -1.74 -18.67
CA LYS A 96 -13.58 -2.23 -19.34
C LYS A 96 -12.35 -1.38 -19.02
N PHE A 97 -12.55 -0.12 -18.61
CA PHE A 97 -11.48 0.86 -18.41
C PHE A 97 -11.23 1.20 -16.94
N ILE A 98 -12.04 0.71 -16.00
CA ILE A 98 -11.75 0.94 -14.59
C ILE A 98 -10.84 -0.15 -14.02
N PRO A 99 -9.84 0.21 -13.20
CA PRO A 99 -9.12 -0.75 -12.39
C PRO A 99 -10.10 -1.53 -11.51
N LYS A 100 -9.94 -2.85 -11.46
CA LYS A 100 -10.71 -3.69 -10.54
C LYS A 100 -10.07 -3.62 -9.17
N GLU A 101 -10.86 -3.30 -8.14
CA GLU A 101 -10.43 -3.49 -6.76
C GLU A 101 -10.14 -4.97 -6.53
N ASN A 102 -8.86 -5.30 -6.38
CA ASN A 102 -8.50 -6.49 -5.62
C ASN A 102 -9.04 -6.25 -4.23
N LYS A 103 -9.86 -7.18 -3.71
CA LYS A 103 -10.37 -7.15 -2.34
C LYS A 103 -9.20 -7.29 -1.36
N VAL A 104 -8.42 -6.23 -1.19
CA VAL A 104 -7.62 -6.06 0.02
C VAL A 104 -8.67 -5.80 1.08
N VAL A 105 -8.83 -6.77 1.99
CA VAL A 105 -9.85 -6.74 3.03
C VAL A 105 -9.74 -5.39 3.74
N ASP A 106 -10.68 -4.49 3.43
CA ASP A 106 -10.84 -3.24 4.16
C ASP A 106 -11.45 -3.63 5.50
N VAL A 107 -10.59 -4.15 6.38
CA VAL A 107 -10.94 -4.32 7.78
C VAL A 107 -11.25 -2.91 8.22
N LYS A 108 -12.54 -2.60 8.37
CA LYS A 108 -13.07 -1.37 8.99
C LYS A 108 -12.26 -1.10 10.26
N LYS A 109 -11.17 -0.36 10.13
CA LYS A 109 -10.35 0.03 11.27
C LYS A 109 -11.08 1.19 11.93
N SER A 110 -11.84 0.85 12.97
CA SER A 110 -12.13 1.78 14.06
C SER A 110 -10.84 2.53 14.45
N LYS A 111 -10.97 3.73 15.03
CA LYS A 111 -9.82 4.57 15.46
C LYS A 111 -8.65 3.69 15.94
N PRO A 112 -7.42 3.90 15.39
CA PRO A 112 -6.33 2.98 15.63
C PRO A 112 -6.12 2.86 17.14
N ALA A 113 -6.36 1.66 17.68
CA ALA A 113 -6.06 1.37 19.06
C ALA A 113 -4.54 1.38 19.25
N LYS A 114 -4.11 1.67 20.47
CA LYS A 114 -2.69 1.57 20.83
C LYS A 114 -2.23 0.13 20.57
N GLY A 115 -1.39 -0.07 19.56
CA GLY A 115 -0.90 -1.40 19.16
C GLY A 115 -1.20 -1.81 17.72
N ASP A 116 -2.08 -1.10 17.00
CA ASP A 116 -2.47 -1.49 15.63
C ASP A 116 -1.29 -1.50 14.65
N SER A 117 -0.33 -0.58 14.82
CA SER A 117 0.88 -0.54 13.98
C SER A 117 1.78 -1.78 14.16
N LYS A 118 1.83 -2.33 15.37
CA LYS A 118 2.61 -3.55 15.67
C LYS A 118 1.94 -4.76 15.04
N LYS A 119 0.62 -4.87 15.17
CA LYS A 119 -0.19 -5.94 14.56
C LYS A 119 -0.09 -5.96 13.04
N GLU A 120 -0.06 -4.80 12.39
CA GLU A 120 0.17 -4.72 10.94
C GLU A 120 1.55 -5.25 10.54
N SER A 121 2.58 -5.00 11.37
CA SER A 121 3.92 -5.54 11.13
C SER A 121 3.96 -7.06 11.33
N LEU A 122 3.25 -7.57 12.35
CA LEU A 122 3.09 -9.00 12.58
C LEU A 122 2.31 -9.70 11.45
N GLN A 123 1.26 -9.08 10.93
CA GLN A 123 0.48 -9.63 9.83
C GLN A 123 1.37 -9.85 8.59
N LEU A 124 2.11 -8.83 8.17
CA LEU A 124 3.02 -8.92 7.02
C LEU A 124 4.15 -9.93 7.27
N TYR A 125 4.64 -10.03 8.50
CA TYR A 125 5.61 -11.06 8.89
C TYR A 125 5.04 -12.47 8.76
N ASN A 126 3.79 -12.69 9.20
CA ASN A 126 3.11 -13.98 9.08
C ASN A 126 2.76 -14.34 7.62
N GLU A 127 2.69 -13.35 6.73
CA GLU A 127 2.59 -13.54 5.27
C GLU A 127 3.93 -13.97 4.63
N GLY A 128 5.01 -14.06 5.42
CA GLY A 128 6.32 -14.57 4.99
C GLY A 128 7.28 -13.52 4.44
N LEU A 129 6.94 -12.23 4.56
CA LEU A 129 7.80 -11.13 4.10
C LEU A 129 9.03 -10.95 5.01
N SER A 130 10.15 -10.52 4.42
CA SER A 130 11.37 -10.17 5.14
C SER A 130 11.20 -8.87 5.94
N LEU A 131 12.05 -8.64 6.94
CA LEU A 131 12.00 -7.41 7.74
C LEU A 131 12.23 -6.14 6.89
N GLU A 132 13.08 -6.24 5.88
CA GLU A 132 13.38 -5.18 4.91
C GLU A 132 12.18 -4.89 4.00
N GLU A 133 11.51 -5.95 3.53
CA GLU A 133 10.29 -5.82 2.71
C GLU A 133 9.17 -5.16 3.51
N ILE A 134 8.97 -5.60 4.75
CA ILE A 134 8.00 -5.01 5.68
C ILE A 134 8.37 -3.55 5.94
N ALA A 135 9.63 -3.25 6.26
CA ALA A 135 10.10 -1.88 6.51
C ALA A 135 9.81 -0.96 5.33
N LYS A 136 10.10 -1.41 4.11
CA LYS A 136 9.81 -0.68 2.86
C LYS A 136 8.31 -0.46 2.67
N MET A 137 7.50 -1.51 2.77
CA MET A 137 6.04 -1.44 2.57
C MET A 137 5.35 -0.56 3.63
N ARG A 138 5.85 -0.62 4.86
CA ARG A 138 5.36 0.18 6.00
C ARG A 138 5.90 1.61 6.00
N ASN A 139 6.90 1.92 5.17
CA ASN A 139 7.67 3.16 5.23
C ASN A 139 8.22 3.44 6.64
N LEU A 140 8.86 2.44 7.24
CA LEU A 140 9.47 2.48 8.58
C LEU A 140 10.93 2.01 8.48
N ALA A 141 11.74 2.32 9.50
CA ALA A 141 13.07 1.74 9.62
C ALA A 141 12.98 0.25 10.03
N VAL A 142 13.92 -0.58 9.56
CA VAL A 142 13.99 -2.01 9.95
C VAL A 142 14.02 -2.19 11.46
N SER A 143 14.78 -1.37 12.18
CA SER A 143 14.83 -1.37 13.65
C SER A 143 13.48 -1.12 14.33
N THR A 144 12.57 -0.38 13.68
CA THR A 144 11.20 -0.18 14.17
C THR A 144 10.37 -1.44 13.98
N ILE A 145 10.54 -2.14 12.85
CA ILE A 145 9.88 -3.43 12.60
C ILE A 145 10.38 -4.48 13.59
N GLU A 146 11.69 -4.61 13.79
CA GLU A 146 12.28 -5.45 14.84
C GLU A 146 11.67 -5.15 16.21
N GLY A 147 11.54 -3.86 16.56
CA GLY A 147 10.99 -3.42 17.84
C GLY A 147 9.49 -3.70 17.99
N HIS A 148 8.74 -3.69 16.88
CA HIS A 148 7.35 -4.14 16.84
C HIS A 148 7.26 -5.66 17.06
N LEU A 149 8.07 -6.44 16.34
CA LEU A 149 8.06 -7.91 16.41
C LEU A 149 8.58 -8.44 17.74
N ALA A 150 9.50 -7.72 18.40
CA ALA A 150 10.01 -8.06 19.72
C ALA A 150 8.90 -8.23 20.77
N ASP A 151 7.80 -7.47 20.70
CA ASP A 151 6.67 -7.62 21.63
C ASP A 151 5.95 -8.97 21.49
N PHE A 152 5.92 -9.51 20.28
CA PHE A 152 5.27 -10.77 19.95
C PHE A 152 6.16 -12.00 20.23
N VAL A 153 7.42 -11.78 20.61
CA VAL A 153 8.27 -12.83 21.19
C VAL A 153 7.74 -13.26 22.54
N LEU A 154 7.20 -12.32 23.34
CA LEU A 154 6.62 -12.60 24.66
C LEU A 154 5.38 -13.51 24.55
N THR A 155 4.53 -13.26 23.55
CA THR A 155 3.33 -14.08 23.29
C THR A 155 3.67 -15.38 22.57
N GLY A 156 4.83 -15.45 21.92
CA GLY A 156 5.29 -16.60 21.14
C GLY A 156 4.78 -16.66 19.71
N GLU A 157 4.12 -15.60 19.23
CA GLU A 157 3.74 -15.46 17.82
C GLU A 157 4.96 -15.21 16.93
N VAL A 158 6.06 -14.70 17.50
CA VAL A 158 7.35 -14.55 16.82
C VAL A 158 8.40 -15.41 17.52
N ASP A 159 9.06 -16.27 16.74
CA ASP A 159 10.26 -16.97 17.17
C ASP A 159 11.45 -16.00 17.21
N ILE A 160 12.14 -15.90 18.35
CA ILE A 160 13.30 -15.02 18.51
C ILE A 160 14.41 -15.36 17.52
N TYR A 161 14.55 -16.64 17.13
CA TYR A 161 15.60 -17.07 16.21
C TYR A 161 15.36 -16.65 14.76
N LYS A 162 14.20 -16.05 14.49
CA LYS A 162 13.90 -15.36 13.22
C LYS A 162 14.37 -13.91 13.22
N LEU A 163 14.65 -13.34 14.39
CA LEU A 163 15.14 -11.96 14.55
C LEU A 163 16.62 -11.91 14.89
N LEU A 164 17.15 -12.94 15.55
CA LEU A 164 18.50 -13.00 16.11
C LEU A 164 19.10 -14.39 15.90
N THR A 165 20.42 -14.44 15.71
CA THR A 165 21.15 -15.71 15.71
C THR A 165 21.23 -16.30 17.12
N GLU A 166 21.42 -17.62 17.23
CA GLU A 166 21.62 -18.28 18.53
C GLU A 166 22.76 -17.66 19.35
N SER A 167 23.87 -17.30 18.69
CA SER A 167 25.01 -16.64 19.34
C SER A 167 24.62 -15.30 19.98
N GLN A 168 23.84 -14.48 19.26
CA GLN A 168 23.40 -13.18 19.76
C GLN A 168 22.41 -13.33 20.91
N VAL A 169 21.49 -14.30 20.83
CA VAL A 169 20.55 -14.59 21.92
C VAL A 169 21.32 -15.02 23.17
N LYS A 170 22.30 -15.92 23.02
CA LYS A 170 23.12 -16.40 24.13
C LYS A 170 23.92 -15.26 24.79
N GLU A 171 24.60 -14.45 23.99
CA GLU A 171 25.41 -13.33 24.50
C GLU A 171 24.54 -12.32 25.28
N LEU A 172 23.38 -11.95 24.74
CA LEU A 172 22.46 -11.03 25.43
C LEU A 172 21.87 -11.63 26.72
N LEU A 173 21.59 -12.94 26.75
CA LEU A 173 21.15 -13.62 27.97
C LEU A 173 22.25 -13.57 29.05
N GLU A 174 23.51 -13.83 28.69
CA GLU A 174 24.65 -13.74 29.61
C GLU A 174 24.80 -12.33 30.19
N ILE A 175 24.70 -11.29 29.35
CA ILE A 175 24.74 -9.89 29.80
C ILE A 175 23.59 -9.57 30.77
N LEU A 176 22.39 -10.07 30.49
CA LEU A 176 21.20 -9.85 31.33
C LEU A 176 21.30 -10.49 32.72
N GLU A 177 22.15 -11.50 32.92
CA GLU A 177 22.40 -12.11 34.24
C GLU A 177 23.55 -11.42 35.00
N MET A 178 24.29 -10.50 34.38
CA MET A 178 25.44 -9.89 35.03
C MET A 178 25.02 -8.95 36.18
N PRO A 179 25.76 -8.94 37.31
CA PRO A 179 25.53 -7.99 38.38
C PRO A 179 25.53 -6.53 37.89
N GLY A 180 24.56 -5.75 38.39
CA GLY A 180 24.41 -4.33 38.04
C GLY A 180 23.70 -4.03 36.72
N VAL A 181 23.18 -5.05 36.01
CA VAL A 181 22.36 -4.85 34.80
C VAL A 181 20.89 -4.85 35.19
N ASN A 182 20.24 -3.68 35.13
CA ASN A 182 18.82 -3.53 35.52
C ASN A 182 17.95 -2.90 34.43
N SER A 183 18.57 -2.42 33.35
CA SER A 183 17.88 -1.74 32.26
C SER A 183 18.44 -2.13 30.90
N ALA A 184 17.66 -1.90 29.85
CA ALA A 184 18.11 -2.07 28.46
C ALA A 184 19.34 -1.19 28.14
N SER A 185 19.46 -0.03 28.80
CA SER A 185 20.63 0.84 28.67
C SER A 185 21.89 0.19 29.27
N ASP A 186 21.76 -0.50 30.41
CA ASP A 186 22.89 -1.20 31.04
C ASP A 186 23.38 -2.37 30.16
N VAL A 187 22.43 -3.13 29.59
CA VAL A 187 22.74 -4.21 28.64
C VAL A 187 23.53 -3.64 27.46
N ARG A 188 23.07 -2.53 26.88
CA ARG A 188 23.73 -1.90 25.74
C ARG A 188 25.12 -1.35 26.11
N ASN A 189 25.27 -0.76 27.29
CA ASN A 189 26.56 -0.24 27.74
C ASN A 189 27.59 -1.37 27.94
N LYS A 190 27.16 -2.54 28.43
CA LYS A 190 28.04 -3.71 28.59
C LYS A 190 28.33 -4.45 27.29
N GLY A 191 27.32 -4.63 26.43
CA GLY A 191 27.47 -5.28 25.12
C GLY A 191 28.04 -4.39 24.02
N GLY A 192 28.26 -3.11 24.32
CA GLY A 192 28.76 -2.12 23.35
C GLY A 192 27.75 -1.77 22.25
N SER A 193 28.26 -1.25 21.13
CA SER A 193 27.42 -0.85 19.97
C SER A 193 26.94 -2.05 19.13
N SER A 194 27.26 -3.28 19.53
CA SER A 194 26.94 -4.51 18.80
C SER A 194 25.44 -4.83 18.79
N PHE A 195 24.69 -4.32 19.78
CA PHE A 195 23.26 -4.60 19.92
C PHE A 195 22.41 -3.33 19.93
N ASN A 196 21.28 -3.39 19.22
CA ASN A 196 20.28 -2.35 19.22
C ASN A 196 19.20 -2.61 20.30
N TYR A 197 18.41 -1.59 20.65
CA TYR A 197 17.39 -1.71 21.70
C TYR A 197 16.27 -2.70 21.36
N SER A 198 15.96 -2.90 20.08
CA SER A 198 14.94 -3.86 19.63
C SER A 198 15.39 -5.30 19.87
N GLN A 199 16.66 -5.59 19.63
CA GLN A 199 17.27 -6.90 19.91
C GLN A 199 17.31 -7.20 21.41
N ILE A 200 17.73 -6.22 22.22
CA ILE A 200 17.74 -6.35 23.69
C ILE A 200 16.33 -6.64 24.20
N LYS A 201 15.33 -5.90 23.71
CA LYS A 201 13.92 -6.09 24.05
C LYS A 201 13.41 -7.48 23.65
N ALA A 202 13.77 -7.98 22.48
CA ALA A 202 13.39 -9.32 22.03
C ALA A 202 13.92 -10.40 22.99
N VAL A 203 15.17 -10.31 23.42
CA VAL A 203 15.77 -11.26 24.37
C VAL A 203 15.16 -11.16 25.76
N ILE A 204 14.86 -9.96 26.25
CA ILE A 204 14.13 -9.77 27.52
C ILE A 204 12.77 -10.48 27.44
N ASN A 205 12.02 -10.25 26.38
CA ASN A 205 10.71 -10.89 26.18
C ASN A 205 10.81 -12.41 26.04
N TYR A 206 11.87 -12.91 25.39
CA TYR A 206 12.16 -14.34 25.30
C TYR A 206 12.48 -14.94 26.67
N LYS A 207 13.35 -14.30 27.47
CA LYS A 207 13.66 -14.72 28.84
C LYS A 207 12.37 -14.78 29.67
N GLU A 208 11.53 -13.76 29.59
CA GLU A 208 10.30 -13.67 30.38
C GLU A 208 9.27 -14.72 29.98
N LYS A 209 9.11 -15.01 28.69
CA LYS A 209 8.25 -16.09 28.20
C LYS A 209 8.70 -17.47 28.71
N ASN A 210 10.01 -17.68 28.85
CA ASN A 210 10.60 -18.97 29.23
C ASN A 210 10.89 -19.10 30.74
N LYS A 211 10.51 -18.12 31.58
CA LYS A 211 10.63 -18.27 33.02
C LYS A 211 9.72 -19.40 33.52
N PRO A 212 10.22 -20.32 34.37
CA PRO A 212 9.36 -21.30 35.02
C PRO A 212 8.31 -20.56 35.86
N LYS A 213 7.04 -21.00 35.73
CA LYS A 213 5.92 -20.47 36.51
C LYS A 213 6.01 -20.87 37.98
#